data_AF-A0A1V1PH80-F1
#
_entry.id   AF-A0A1V1PH80-F1
#
_cell.length_a   1.000
_cell.length_b   1.000
_cell.length_c   1.000
_cell.angle_alpha   90.00
_cell.angle_beta   90.00
_cell.angle_gamma   90.00
#
_symmetry.space_group_name_H-M   'P 1'
#
loop_
_entity.id
_entity.type
_entity.pdbx_description
1 polymer ?
#
loop_
_entity_poly.entity_id
_entity_poly.type
_entity_poly.pdbx_seq_one_letter_code
_entity_poly.pdbx_strand_id
1 'polypeptide(L)'
;MMVNLESLKEQVKQFKYIDYLRTLKSISEQSWLSTHTPFRVFILRSYSAEMIEPVLKLSLIHEGYHPEFFWGDYNQYAQEILDETSSLYTNKPDLILLLIRIEDLMPDLIWKYVEKNYREWKKEIDHTIDLLTQLFTTLSHKTSAQIIIQNMSLPGIPYWGIYDAQDENSQSDLLQYFNKGIRKKYQYFQPYIFGIIIISSCGKVMRQFLNRN
;
A
#
# COMPACT_ATOMS: atom_id res chain seq x y z
N MET A 1 19.51 -10.77 26.09
CA MET A 1 18.41 -11.74 25.91
C MET A 1 18.20 -11.87 24.41
N MET A 2 18.58 -12.99 23.79
CA MET A 2 18.37 -13.17 22.35
C MET A 2 16.88 -13.00 22.07
N VAL A 3 16.52 -12.04 21.24
CA VAL A 3 15.17 -11.90 20.73
C VAL A 3 14.90 -13.15 19.90
N ASN A 4 14.17 -14.12 20.48
CA ASN A 4 13.81 -15.33 19.76
C ASN A 4 12.72 -14.97 18.75
N LEU A 5 13.07 -14.99 17.45
CA LEU A 5 12.19 -14.68 16.33
C LEU A 5 10.92 -15.55 16.33
N GLU A 6 10.98 -16.79 16.83
CA GLU A 6 9.79 -17.65 16.95
C GLU A 6 8.85 -17.18 18.06
N SER A 7 9.39 -16.70 19.19
CA SER A 7 8.59 -16.17 20.30
C SER A 7 7.92 -14.82 19.96
N LEU A 8 8.49 -14.07 19.01
CA LEU A 8 7.91 -12.82 18.51
C LEU A 8 6.60 -13.07 17.75
N LYS A 9 6.44 -14.19 17.03
CA LYS A 9 5.22 -14.46 16.23
C LYS A 9 3.93 -14.41 17.04
N GLU A 10 3.94 -14.97 18.24
CA GLU A 10 2.76 -15.00 19.11
C GLU A 10 2.54 -13.66 19.81
N GLN A 11 3.61 -12.91 20.10
CA GLN A 11 3.53 -11.61 20.75
C GLN A 11 3.05 -10.49 19.81
N VAL A 12 3.42 -10.54 18.53
CA VAL A 12 3.07 -9.53 17.52
C VAL A 12 1.54 -9.35 17.38
N LYS A 13 0.74 -10.39 17.64
CA LYS A 13 -0.74 -10.29 17.61
C LYS A 13 -1.31 -9.34 18.66
N GLN A 14 -0.57 -9.06 19.74
CA GLN A 14 -0.99 -8.21 20.85
C GLN A 14 -0.22 -6.88 20.93
N PHE A 15 0.74 -6.66 20.01
CA PHE A 15 1.57 -5.46 20.03
C PHE A 15 0.74 -4.19 19.82
N LYS A 16 0.96 -3.21 20.70
CA LYS A 16 0.66 -1.81 20.40
C LYS A 16 1.78 -1.24 19.55
N TYR A 17 1.54 -0.10 18.89
CA TYR A 17 2.55 0.54 18.04
C TYR A 17 3.90 0.77 18.74
N ILE A 18 3.88 1.18 20.01
CA ILE A 18 5.11 1.40 20.81
C ILE A 18 5.94 0.12 20.98
N ASP A 19 5.31 -1.05 20.97
CA ASP A 19 6.00 -2.32 21.15
C ASP A 19 6.82 -2.66 19.90
N TYR A 20 6.35 -2.28 18.70
CA TYR A 20 7.15 -2.37 17.46
C TYR A 20 8.42 -1.51 17.55
N LEU A 21 8.28 -0.25 17.98
CA LEU A 21 9.43 0.66 18.11
C LEU A 21 10.47 0.15 19.11
N ARG A 22 10.01 -0.32 20.28
CA ARG A 22 10.89 -0.89 21.32
C ARG A 22 11.62 -2.13 20.81
N THR A 23 10.90 -3.00 20.11
CA THR A 23 11.46 -4.25 19.55
C THR A 23 12.47 -3.95 18.46
N LEU A 24 12.17 -3.02 17.55
CA LEU A 24 13.12 -2.63 16.52
C LEU A 24 14.39 -2.01 17.11
N LYS A 25 14.27 -1.19 18.15
CA LYS A 25 15.43 -0.63 18.85
C LYS A 25 16.33 -1.74 19.40
N SER A 26 15.75 -2.75 20.08
CA SER A 26 16.55 -3.84 20.65
C SER A 26 17.16 -4.77 19.60
N ILE A 27 16.50 -4.93 18.44
CA ILE A 27 17.01 -5.70 17.30
C ILE A 27 18.14 -4.96 16.58
N SER A 28 18.06 -3.64 16.45
CA SER A 28 19.07 -2.84 15.72
C SER A 28 20.48 -2.93 16.34
N GLU A 29 20.57 -3.29 17.62
CA GLU A 29 21.83 -3.47 18.35
C GLU A 29 22.42 -4.89 18.17
N GLN A 30 21.72 -5.78 17.46
CA GLN A 30 22.13 -7.18 17.30
C GLN A 30 23.00 -7.38 16.04
N SER A 31 24.11 -8.09 16.20
CA SER A 31 25.03 -8.37 15.09
C SER A 31 24.45 -9.30 14.03
N TRP A 32 23.54 -10.23 14.41
CA TRP A 32 22.96 -11.20 13.48
C TRP A 32 22.07 -10.57 12.40
N LEU A 33 21.60 -9.33 12.58
CA LEU A 33 20.79 -8.67 11.57
C LEU A 33 21.57 -8.46 10.26
N SER A 34 22.89 -8.32 10.36
CA SER A 34 23.78 -8.20 9.19
C SER A 34 23.86 -9.48 8.34
N THR A 35 23.45 -10.63 8.87
CA THR A 35 23.42 -11.90 8.12
C THR A 35 22.12 -12.08 7.33
N HIS A 36 21.14 -11.18 7.50
CA HIS A 36 19.88 -11.23 6.78
C HIS A 36 20.02 -10.69 5.36
N THR A 37 19.12 -11.10 4.47
CA THR A 37 19.17 -10.70 3.05
C THR A 37 18.79 -9.22 2.92
N PRO A 38 19.62 -8.35 2.31
CA PRO A 38 19.24 -6.96 2.07
C PRO A 38 17.92 -6.85 1.30
N PHE A 39 17.05 -5.93 1.71
CA PHE A 39 15.74 -5.77 1.08
C PHE A 39 15.29 -4.31 1.07
N ARG A 40 15.19 -3.69 -0.09
CA ARG A 40 14.88 -2.26 -0.22
C ARG A 40 13.41 -2.06 -0.51
N VAL A 41 12.74 -1.33 0.37
CA VAL A 41 11.32 -0.99 0.25
C VAL A 41 11.20 0.48 -0.10
N PHE A 42 10.54 0.79 -1.21
CA PHE A 42 10.23 2.16 -1.60
C PHE A 42 8.73 2.44 -1.41
N ILE A 43 8.39 3.55 -0.78
CA ILE A 43 6.99 3.92 -0.52
C ILE A 43 6.62 5.15 -1.34
N LEU A 44 5.67 4.99 -2.25
CA LEU A 44 5.00 6.05 -2.98
C LEU A 44 3.69 6.37 -2.29
N ARG A 45 3.39 7.66 -2.03
CA ARG A 45 2.27 8.03 -1.17
C ARG A 45 1.57 9.32 -1.58
N SER A 46 0.28 9.40 -1.26
CA SER A 46 -0.48 10.67 -1.27
C SER A 46 -0.74 11.24 0.12
N TYR A 47 -0.38 10.52 1.18
CA TYR A 47 -0.65 10.89 2.57
C TYR A 47 0.48 10.47 3.53
N SER A 48 0.41 10.95 4.77
CA SER A 48 1.35 10.55 5.83
C SER A 48 1.10 9.09 6.24
N ALA A 49 2.10 8.24 6.02
CA ALA A 49 1.99 6.79 6.18
C ALA A 49 3.19 6.19 6.94
N GLU A 50 4.04 7.02 7.55
CA GLU A 50 5.29 6.65 8.23
C GLU A 50 5.10 5.57 9.31
N MET A 51 3.91 5.54 9.91
CA MET A 51 3.53 4.55 10.92
C MET A 51 3.52 3.10 10.40
N ILE A 52 3.51 2.89 9.07
CA ILE A 52 3.57 1.55 8.48
C ILE A 52 4.98 0.95 8.58
N GLU A 53 6.03 1.78 8.57
CA GLU A 53 7.41 1.33 8.45
C GLU A 53 7.81 0.43 9.62
N PRO A 54 7.62 0.79 10.90
CA PRO A 54 8.01 -0.08 12.00
C PRO A 54 7.34 -1.46 11.98
N VAL A 55 6.09 -1.51 11.52
CA VAL A 55 5.31 -2.75 11.46
C VAL A 55 5.82 -3.65 10.34
N LEU A 56 6.06 -3.09 9.16
CA LEU A 56 6.60 -3.83 8.01
C LEU A 56 8.05 -4.22 8.21
N LYS A 57 8.87 -3.32 8.76
CA LYS A 57 10.29 -3.55 9.07
C LYS A 57 10.44 -4.76 10.00
N LEU A 58 9.68 -4.81 11.09
CA LEU A 58 9.72 -5.96 12.00
C LEU A 58 9.25 -7.26 11.31
N SER A 59 8.21 -7.17 10.48
CA SER A 59 7.71 -8.32 9.72
C SER A 59 8.73 -8.87 8.73
N LEU A 60 9.47 -8.01 8.03
CA LEU A 60 10.51 -8.40 7.08
C LEU A 60 11.73 -8.99 7.77
N ILE A 61 12.17 -8.39 8.89
CA ILE A 61 13.25 -8.96 9.72
C ILE A 61 12.91 -10.36 10.17
N HIS A 62 11.66 -10.54 10.62
CA HIS A 62 11.17 -11.85 11.02
C HIS A 62 11.22 -12.89 9.89
N GLU A 63 11.10 -12.48 8.63
CA GLU A 63 11.20 -13.36 7.45
C GLU A 63 12.62 -13.52 6.92
N GLY A 64 13.66 -13.04 7.64
CA GLY A 64 15.06 -13.24 7.23
C GLY A 64 15.63 -12.11 6.35
N TYR A 65 14.96 -10.96 6.28
CA TYR A 65 15.43 -9.79 5.53
C TYR A 65 16.05 -8.70 6.41
N HIS A 66 16.94 -7.90 5.82
CA HIS A 66 17.49 -6.69 6.41
C HIS A 66 16.92 -5.49 5.64
N PRO A 67 15.75 -4.98 6.05
CA PRO A 67 15.00 -4.04 5.23
C PRO A 67 15.45 -2.58 5.41
N GLU A 68 15.65 -1.90 4.28
CA GLU A 68 15.88 -0.45 4.20
C GLU A 68 14.68 0.22 3.54
N PHE A 69 14.20 1.32 4.12
CA PHE A 69 13.00 2.00 3.66
C PHE A 69 13.35 3.36 3.05
N PHE A 70 12.78 3.61 1.88
CA PHE A 70 12.88 4.85 1.14
C PHE A 70 11.48 5.42 0.91
N TRP A 71 11.39 6.74 0.90
CA TRP A 71 10.12 7.45 0.83
C TRP A 71 10.15 8.40 -0.37
N GLY A 72 9.17 8.26 -1.25
CA GLY A 72 8.91 9.25 -2.28
C GLY A 72 8.25 10.50 -1.69
N ASP A 73 8.33 11.59 -2.45
CA ASP A 73 7.77 12.86 -2.05
C ASP A 73 6.24 12.81 -1.88
N TYR A 74 5.75 13.63 -0.95
CA TYR A 74 4.34 13.66 -0.58
C TYR A 74 3.45 14.04 -1.78
N ASN A 75 2.53 13.14 -2.13
CA ASN A 75 1.60 13.31 -3.26
C ASN A 75 2.28 13.54 -4.62
N GLN A 76 3.52 13.04 -4.80
CA GLN A 76 4.28 13.11 -6.04
C GLN A 76 4.48 11.74 -6.70
N TYR A 77 3.68 10.74 -6.31
CA TYR A 77 3.83 9.36 -6.78
C TYR A 77 3.83 9.24 -8.31
N ALA A 78 3.05 10.05 -9.02
CA ALA A 78 3.02 10.03 -10.48
C ALA A 78 4.32 10.58 -11.08
N GLN A 79 4.84 11.69 -10.55
CA GLN A 79 6.10 12.28 -11.01
C GLN A 79 7.27 11.33 -10.74
N GLU A 80 7.34 10.74 -9.54
CA GLU A 80 8.39 9.77 -9.17
C GLU A 80 8.39 8.54 -10.10
N ILE A 81 7.23 8.08 -10.55
CA ILE A 81 7.13 6.96 -11.51
C ILE A 81 7.55 7.39 -12.93
N LEU A 82 7.18 8.59 -13.36
CA LEU A 82 7.43 9.03 -14.73
C LEU A 82 8.88 9.46 -14.96
N ASP A 83 9.50 10.14 -13.98
CA ASP A 83 10.88 10.61 -14.03
C ASP A 83 11.87 9.46 -13.79
N GLU A 84 12.70 9.15 -14.78
CA GLU A 84 13.70 8.07 -14.70
C GLU A 84 14.87 8.39 -13.78
N THR A 85 15.07 9.66 -13.46
CA THR A 85 16.13 10.14 -12.56
C THR A 85 15.67 10.23 -11.11
N SER A 86 14.42 9.85 -10.85
CA SER A 86 13.79 9.97 -9.55
C SER A 86 14.46 9.10 -8.48
N SER A 87 14.14 9.42 -7.22
CA SER A 87 14.68 8.67 -6.08
C SER A 87 14.21 7.22 -6.11
N LEU A 88 13.03 6.95 -6.66
CA LEU A 88 12.49 5.61 -6.88
C LEU A 88 13.46 4.71 -7.65
N TYR A 89 13.95 5.16 -8.81
CA TYR A 89 14.82 4.33 -9.66
C TYR A 89 16.27 4.30 -9.16
N THR A 90 16.74 5.40 -8.57
CA THR A 90 18.10 5.48 -8.01
C THR A 90 18.30 4.49 -6.86
N ASN A 91 17.29 4.31 -6.00
CA ASN A 91 17.35 3.38 -4.87
C ASN A 91 17.20 1.91 -5.28
N LYS A 92 16.77 1.61 -6.52
CA LYS A 92 16.56 0.26 -7.09
C LYS A 92 15.82 -0.69 -6.13
N PRO A 93 14.60 -0.37 -5.68
CA PRO A 93 13.92 -1.16 -4.66
C PRO A 93 13.65 -2.60 -5.07
N ASP A 94 13.51 -3.48 -4.08
CA ASP A 94 13.03 -4.85 -4.22
C ASP A 94 11.50 -4.91 -4.08
N LEU A 95 10.92 -3.98 -3.32
CA LEU A 95 9.48 -3.82 -3.10
C LEU A 95 9.08 -2.34 -3.24
N ILE A 96 7.99 -2.07 -3.95
CA ILE A 96 7.34 -0.76 -4.03
C ILE A 96 5.93 -0.85 -3.45
N LEU A 97 5.62 0.01 -2.48
CA LEU A 97 4.30 0.16 -1.91
C LEU A 97 3.66 1.46 -2.40
N LEU A 98 2.47 1.38 -2.99
CA LEU A 98 1.67 2.54 -3.39
C LEU A 98 0.53 2.76 -2.41
N LEU A 99 0.66 3.83 -1.63
CA LEU A 99 -0.28 4.23 -0.57
C LEU A 99 -1.00 5.51 -1.01
N ILE A 100 -2.02 5.34 -1.84
CA ILE A 100 -2.80 6.44 -2.43
C ILE A 100 -4.20 6.42 -1.82
N ARG A 101 -4.73 7.59 -1.48
CA ARG A 101 -6.12 7.74 -1.03
C ARG A 101 -7.01 8.24 -2.15
N ILE A 102 -8.28 7.89 -2.07
CA ILE A 102 -9.26 8.33 -3.06
C ILE A 102 -9.54 9.83 -2.94
N GLU A 103 -9.39 10.42 -1.76
CA GLU A 103 -9.53 11.86 -1.52
C GLU A 103 -8.50 12.68 -2.30
N ASP A 104 -7.30 12.13 -2.48
CA ASP A 104 -6.22 12.80 -3.22
C ASP A 104 -6.34 12.54 -4.74
N LEU A 105 -6.92 11.40 -5.13
CA LEU A 105 -7.07 10.97 -6.52
C LEU A 105 -8.35 11.53 -7.18
N MET A 106 -9.47 11.52 -6.47
CA MET A 106 -10.80 11.94 -6.93
C MET A 106 -11.51 12.76 -5.82
N PRO A 107 -11.00 13.96 -5.48
CA PRO A 107 -11.53 14.76 -4.37
C PRO A 107 -13.02 15.09 -4.52
N ASP A 108 -13.47 15.40 -5.73
CA ASP A 108 -14.88 15.76 -5.97
C ASP A 108 -15.83 14.57 -5.77
N LEU A 109 -15.38 13.33 -5.99
CA LEU A 109 -16.18 12.14 -5.70
C LEU A 109 -16.51 12.06 -4.21
N ILE A 110 -15.61 12.56 -3.34
CA ILE A 110 -15.75 12.52 -1.89
C ILE A 110 -16.53 13.73 -1.39
N TRP A 111 -16.14 14.94 -1.81
CA TRP A 111 -16.62 16.18 -1.20
C TRP A 111 -17.77 16.84 -1.96
N LYS A 112 -17.95 16.50 -3.25
CA LYS A 112 -18.91 17.12 -4.16
C LYS A 112 -19.75 16.07 -4.90
N TYR A 113 -20.04 14.96 -4.22
CA TYR A 113 -20.72 13.81 -4.80
C TYR A 113 -22.01 14.17 -5.56
N VAL A 114 -22.81 15.09 -5.01
CA VAL A 114 -24.12 15.50 -5.58
C VAL A 114 -24.03 16.37 -6.83
N GLU A 115 -22.84 16.82 -7.24
CA GLU A 115 -22.68 17.66 -8.45
C GLU A 115 -22.81 16.87 -9.75
N LYS A 116 -22.70 15.53 -9.70
CA LYS A 116 -22.76 14.65 -10.86
C LYS A 116 -23.70 13.49 -10.59
N ASN A 117 -24.34 12.98 -11.64
CA ASN A 117 -25.12 11.76 -11.53
C ASN A 117 -24.21 10.52 -11.58
N TYR A 118 -24.76 9.36 -11.19
CA TYR A 118 -24.02 8.10 -11.12
C TYR A 118 -23.29 7.73 -12.43
N ARG A 119 -23.88 7.98 -13.61
CA ARG A 119 -23.26 7.64 -14.90
C ARG A 119 -22.06 8.52 -15.20
N GLU A 120 -22.14 9.80 -14.85
CA GLU A 120 -21.02 10.74 -14.97
C GLU A 120 -19.87 10.33 -14.05
N TRP A 121 -20.16 10.00 -12.79
CA TRP A 121 -19.16 9.48 -11.87
C TRP A 121 -18.48 8.21 -12.35
N LYS A 122 -19.28 7.25 -12.85
CA LYS A 122 -18.74 6.00 -13.39
C LYS A 122 -17.76 6.23 -14.54
N LYS A 123 -18.06 7.18 -15.43
CA LYS A 123 -17.17 7.57 -16.53
C LYS A 123 -15.84 8.16 -16.02
N GLU A 124 -15.89 9.01 -15.00
CA GLU A 124 -14.67 9.57 -14.40
C GLU A 124 -13.85 8.51 -13.65
N ILE A 125 -14.52 7.57 -12.98
CA ILE A 125 -13.86 6.42 -12.35
C ILE A 125 -13.16 5.56 -13.39
N ASP A 126 -13.82 5.24 -14.51
CA ASP A 126 -13.21 4.46 -15.60
C ASP A 126 -11.97 5.17 -16.15
N HIS A 127 -12.05 6.48 -16.38
CA HIS A 127 -10.91 7.29 -16.82
C HIS A 127 -9.75 7.26 -15.80
N THR A 128 -10.08 7.39 -14.51
CA THR A 128 -9.09 7.38 -13.43
C THR A 128 -8.41 6.00 -13.30
N ILE A 129 -9.18 4.93 -13.43
CA ILE A 129 -8.65 3.55 -13.47
C ILE A 129 -7.67 3.40 -14.63
N ASP A 130 -8.00 3.90 -15.82
CA ASP A 130 -7.13 3.80 -16.98
C ASP A 130 -5.84 4.61 -16.79
N LEU A 131 -5.91 5.81 -16.20
CA LEU A 131 -4.74 6.61 -15.84
C LEU A 131 -3.79 5.85 -14.89
N LEU A 132 -4.33 5.30 -13.79
CA LEU A 132 -3.54 4.49 -12.86
C LEU A 132 -2.97 3.23 -13.55
N THR A 133 -3.74 2.62 -14.43
CA THR A 133 -3.30 1.46 -15.23
C THR A 133 -2.08 1.79 -16.07
N GLN A 134 -2.09 2.92 -16.77
CA GLN A 134 -0.94 3.36 -17.56
C GLN A 134 0.27 3.67 -16.68
N LEU A 135 0.05 4.33 -15.54
CA LEU A 135 1.11 4.68 -14.60
C LEU A 135 1.79 3.43 -14.03
N PHE A 136 1.03 2.45 -13.55
CA PHE A 136 1.61 1.24 -12.95
C PHE A 136 2.17 0.28 -14.00
N THR A 137 1.62 0.29 -15.21
CA THR A 137 2.23 -0.40 -16.36
C THR A 137 3.61 0.19 -16.65
N THR A 138 3.72 1.52 -16.72
CA THR A 138 5.01 2.22 -16.87
C THR A 138 5.99 1.84 -15.78
N LEU A 139 5.55 1.86 -14.52
CA LEU A 139 6.37 1.46 -13.39
C LEU A 139 6.92 0.04 -13.54
N SER A 140 6.07 -0.92 -13.87
CA SER A 140 6.47 -2.33 -14.04
C SER A 140 7.44 -2.58 -15.18
N HIS A 141 7.48 -1.72 -16.20
CA HIS A 141 8.44 -1.82 -17.29
C HIS A 141 9.81 -1.23 -16.91
N LYS A 142 9.85 -0.32 -15.93
CA LYS A 142 11.07 0.38 -15.51
C LYS A 142 11.77 -0.27 -14.31
N THR A 143 11.13 -1.22 -13.64
CA THR A 143 11.72 -1.90 -12.47
C THR A 143 11.37 -3.39 -12.42
N SER A 144 12.26 -4.19 -11.84
CA SER A 144 11.99 -5.58 -11.47
C SER A 144 11.40 -5.72 -10.06
N ALA A 145 11.22 -4.59 -9.35
CA ALA A 145 10.67 -4.59 -8.01
C ALA A 145 9.26 -5.17 -7.98
N GLN A 146 8.93 -5.84 -6.89
CA GLN A 146 7.58 -6.27 -6.65
C GLN A 146 6.72 -5.05 -6.29
N ILE A 147 5.52 -4.95 -6.84
CA ILE A 147 4.65 -3.78 -6.65
C ILE A 147 3.41 -4.20 -5.86
N ILE A 148 3.10 -3.47 -4.79
CA ILE A 148 1.86 -3.62 -4.02
C ILE A 148 1.10 -2.31 -4.08
N ILE A 149 -0.19 -2.40 -4.41
CA ILE A 149 -1.07 -1.24 -4.50
C ILE A 149 -2.11 -1.33 -3.39
N GLN A 150 -2.27 -0.25 -2.66
CA GLN A 150 -3.32 -0.13 -1.68
C GLN A 150 -4.69 0.00 -2.36
N ASN A 151 -5.69 -0.72 -1.88
CA ASN A 151 -7.09 -0.55 -2.25
C ASN A 151 -7.65 0.76 -1.68
N MET A 152 -8.63 1.36 -2.35
CA MET A 152 -9.25 2.57 -1.83
C MET A 152 -10.16 2.25 -0.65
N SER A 153 -9.99 2.98 0.45
CA SER A 153 -10.85 2.91 1.61
C SER A 153 -12.22 3.51 1.27
N LEU A 154 -13.27 2.92 1.83
CA LEU A 154 -14.59 3.57 1.85
C LEU A 154 -14.54 4.74 2.85
N PRO A 155 -15.23 5.85 2.58
CA PRO A 155 -15.31 6.97 3.51
C PRO A 155 -15.95 6.49 4.81
N GLY A 156 -15.43 6.98 5.95
CA GLY A 156 -15.99 6.63 7.26
C GLY A 156 -17.44 7.07 7.41
N ILE A 157 -17.82 8.17 6.75
CA ILE A 157 -19.20 8.64 6.62
C ILE A 157 -19.42 8.97 5.14
N PRO A 158 -20.19 8.17 4.39
CA PRO A 158 -20.56 8.49 3.02
C PRO A 158 -21.34 9.80 2.93
N TYR A 159 -21.39 10.42 1.75
CA TYR A 159 -22.04 11.72 1.54
C TYR A 159 -23.53 11.71 1.97
N TRP A 160 -24.26 10.63 1.69
CA TRP A 160 -25.67 10.47 2.11
C TRP A 160 -25.83 9.82 3.49
N GLY A 161 -24.74 9.62 4.23
CA GLY A 161 -24.76 8.97 5.54
C GLY A 161 -25.41 7.59 5.48
N ILE A 162 -26.38 7.33 6.36
CA ILE A 162 -27.06 6.02 6.45
C ILE A 162 -27.86 5.67 5.19
N TYR A 163 -28.32 6.68 4.44
CA TYR A 163 -29.09 6.45 3.21
C TYR A 163 -28.24 5.86 2.08
N ASP A 164 -26.93 6.09 2.09
CA ASP A 164 -25.98 5.55 1.10
C ASP A 164 -26.03 4.00 1.01
N ALA A 165 -26.28 3.32 2.13
CA ALA A 165 -26.38 1.87 2.18
C ALA A 165 -27.69 1.31 1.60
N GLN A 166 -28.68 2.17 1.33
CA GLN A 166 -30.00 1.78 0.81
C GLN A 166 -30.12 2.02 -0.70
N ASP A 167 -29.18 2.73 -1.30
CA ASP A 167 -29.18 3.06 -2.73
C ASP A 167 -28.11 2.24 -3.47
N GLU A 168 -28.50 1.60 -4.57
CA GLU A 168 -27.60 0.83 -5.43
C GLU A 168 -26.68 1.73 -6.28
N ASN A 169 -27.00 3.02 -6.39
CA ASN A 169 -26.23 4.03 -7.10
C ASN A 169 -25.60 5.04 -6.12
N SER A 170 -25.09 4.54 -5.00
CA SER A 170 -24.52 5.34 -3.93
C SER A 170 -23.03 5.66 -4.13
N GLN A 171 -22.50 6.54 -3.27
CA GLN A 171 -21.08 6.87 -3.28
C GLN A 171 -20.25 5.63 -2.92
N SER A 172 -20.71 4.81 -1.97
CA SER A 172 -20.03 3.57 -1.62
C SER A 172 -20.04 2.54 -2.75
N ASP A 173 -21.14 2.44 -3.53
CA ASP A 173 -21.18 1.57 -4.70
C ASP A 173 -20.13 1.98 -5.73
N LEU A 174 -20.03 3.28 -6.03
CA LEU A 174 -19.02 3.81 -6.96
C LEU A 174 -17.59 3.51 -6.51
N LEU A 175 -17.29 3.61 -5.21
CA LEU A 175 -15.97 3.25 -4.67
C LEU A 175 -15.70 1.74 -4.72
N GLN A 176 -16.73 0.91 -4.51
CA GLN A 176 -16.61 -0.53 -4.72
C GLN A 176 -16.40 -0.86 -6.20
N TYR A 177 -17.08 -0.14 -7.10
CA TYR A 177 -16.89 -0.23 -8.54
C TYR A 177 -15.44 0.12 -8.92
N PHE A 178 -14.89 1.21 -8.36
CA PHE A 178 -13.49 1.61 -8.54
C PHE A 178 -12.54 0.46 -8.13
N ASN A 179 -12.68 -0.03 -6.91
CA ASN A 179 -11.82 -1.09 -6.36
C ASN A 179 -11.91 -2.39 -7.17
N LYS A 180 -13.10 -2.76 -7.62
CA LYS A 180 -13.32 -3.91 -8.50
C LYS A 180 -12.70 -3.69 -9.88
N GLY A 181 -12.76 -2.48 -10.41
CA GLY A 181 -12.16 -2.10 -11.68
C GLY A 181 -10.64 -2.22 -11.66
N ILE A 182 -9.99 -1.62 -10.66
CA ILE A 182 -8.55 -1.77 -10.42
C ILE A 182 -8.19 -3.26 -10.30
N ARG A 183 -8.89 -4.02 -9.45
CA ARG A 183 -8.62 -5.46 -9.28
C ARG A 183 -8.72 -6.27 -10.56
N LYS A 184 -9.69 -5.97 -11.43
CA LYS A 184 -9.81 -6.65 -12.72
C LYS A 184 -8.63 -6.35 -13.65
N LYS A 185 -8.19 -5.09 -13.72
CA LYS A 185 -7.04 -4.70 -14.56
C LYS A 185 -5.74 -5.39 -14.10
N TYR A 186 -5.58 -5.57 -12.79
CA TYR A 186 -4.41 -6.24 -12.19
C TYR A 186 -4.64 -7.72 -11.85
N GLN A 187 -5.68 -8.36 -12.39
CA GLN A 187 -5.87 -9.81 -12.22
C GLN A 187 -4.86 -10.63 -13.05
N TYR A 188 -4.28 -10.02 -14.09
CA TYR A 188 -3.29 -10.62 -15.00
C TYR A 188 -1.88 -10.04 -14.84
N PHE A 189 -1.78 -8.93 -14.13
CA PHE A 189 -0.53 -8.29 -13.74
C PHE A 189 -0.21 -8.79 -12.32
N GLN A 190 1.05 -9.02 -11.96
CA GLN A 190 1.41 -9.51 -10.62
C GLN A 190 1.55 -8.43 -9.51
N PRO A 191 0.86 -7.25 -9.47
CA PRO A 191 0.76 -6.48 -8.25
C PRO A 191 -0.47 -6.87 -7.42
N TYR A 192 -0.23 -7.30 -6.19
CA TYR A 192 -1.29 -7.64 -5.24
C TYR A 192 -1.93 -6.36 -4.70
N ILE A 193 -3.26 -6.32 -4.71
CA ILE A 193 -4.03 -5.22 -4.11
C ILE A 193 -4.28 -5.54 -2.64
N PHE A 194 -3.77 -4.68 -1.74
CA PHE A 194 -3.97 -4.79 -0.31
C PHE A 194 -4.99 -3.76 0.18
N GLY A 195 -6.03 -4.20 0.90
CA GLY A 195 -6.77 -3.29 1.76
C GLY A 195 -5.92 -2.95 2.99
N ILE A 196 -5.85 -1.67 3.38
CA ILE A 196 -5.18 -1.17 4.62
C ILE A 196 -5.57 -1.99 5.86
N ILE A 197 -6.77 -2.58 5.88
CA ILE A 197 -7.34 -3.28 7.03
C ILE A 197 -6.56 -4.56 7.41
N ILE A 198 -5.65 -5.06 6.57
CA ILE A 198 -4.96 -6.33 6.80
C ILE A 198 -3.45 -6.14 7.06
N ILE A 199 -3.09 -5.23 7.97
CA ILE A 199 -1.72 -5.19 8.51
C ILE A 199 -1.48 -6.36 9.48
N SER A 200 -2.53 -6.90 10.12
CA SER A 200 -2.43 -8.06 11.02
C SER A 200 -2.24 -9.42 10.32
N SER A 201 -2.55 -9.52 9.02
CA SER A 201 -2.30 -10.76 8.23
C SER A 201 -1.14 -10.62 7.22
N CYS A 202 -0.39 -9.51 7.26
CA CYS A 202 0.79 -9.30 6.43
C CYS A 202 1.77 -10.48 6.53
N GLY A 203 1.97 -11.09 7.70
CA GLY A 203 2.91 -12.21 7.82
C GLY A 203 2.59 -13.46 6.97
N LYS A 204 1.33 -13.73 6.60
CA LYS A 204 0.99 -14.88 5.73
C LYS A 204 1.03 -14.51 4.25
N VAL A 205 0.54 -13.33 3.92
CA VAL A 205 0.52 -12.84 2.53
C VAL A 205 1.94 -12.47 2.10
N MET A 206 2.72 -11.80 2.95
CA MET A 206 4.14 -11.50 2.73
C MET A 206 4.95 -12.79 2.58
N ARG A 207 4.66 -13.86 3.33
CA ARG A 207 5.31 -15.18 3.11
C ARG A 207 4.96 -15.84 1.79
N GLN A 208 3.69 -15.83 1.38
CA GLN A 208 3.31 -16.31 0.05
C GLN A 208 3.91 -15.46 -1.08
N PHE A 209 4.19 -14.19 -0.80
CA PHE A 209 4.72 -13.18 -1.71
C PHE A 209 6.25 -13.28 -1.85
N LEU A 210 6.98 -13.51 -0.75
CA LEU A 210 8.44 -13.64 -0.71
C LEU A 210 8.94 -15.03 -1.16
N ASN A 211 8.14 -16.09 -0.96
CA ASN A 211 8.49 -17.47 -1.34
C ASN A 211 8.14 -17.84 -2.79
N ARG A 212 7.78 -16.88 -3.65
CA ARG A 212 7.38 -17.10 -5.05
C ARG A 212 8.45 -16.77 -6.09
N ASN A 213 9.69 -16.57 -5.65
CA ASN A 213 10.88 -16.54 -6.52
C ASN A 213 11.32 -17.96 -6.87
#